data_AF-A0A816H2Y4-F1
#
_entry.id   AF-A0A816H2Y4-F1
#
_cell.length_a   1.000
_cell.length_b   1.000
_cell.length_c   1.000
_cell.angle_alpha   90.00
_cell.angle_beta   90.00
_cell.angle_gamma   90.00
#
_symmetry.space_group_name_H-M   'P 1'
#
loop_
_entity.id
_entity.type
_entity.pdbx_description
1 polymer ?
#
loop_
_entity_poly.entity_id
_entity_poly.type
_entity_poly.pdbx_seq_one_letter_code
_entity_poly.pdbx_strand_id
1 'polypeptide(L)'
;MLQGLFDEDGGGDADFSYQITSSSSAKSTVERPPAPRNQTNLCGLQNQGATCYLNALIQTLLFTPEFREPLFSLSAKDLNLPPYSTDSGQTSSIGTTLKVRKIIVELQRLFAEMLLLNQQACSSIRLTDSFGWQSNETFDHQDVHELNRLLFDAIQKSLQGTKQSNLIRTCYEGSTINYTQCKKCQKVFKRIEDYQDLPLVVQDSPNLQNSLANMFTIHEHLIGDNQYRCSSCANTLCDAE
;
A
#
# COMPACT_ATOMS: atom_id res chain seq x y z
N MET A 1 -15.12 -3.79 8.71
CA MET A 1 -15.62 -3.85 7.33
C MET A 1 -14.49 -4.02 6.31
N LEU A 2 -13.21 -4.13 6.74
CA LEU A 2 -12.03 -4.25 5.86
C LEU A 2 -11.12 -5.45 6.17
N GLN A 3 -11.55 -6.34 7.08
CA GLN A 3 -10.97 -7.67 7.24
C GLN A 3 -11.36 -8.48 6.00
N GLY A 4 -10.38 -8.96 5.22
CA GLY A 4 -10.65 -9.72 3.99
C GLY A 4 -10.10 -9.12 2.71
N LEU A 5 -9.86 -7.79 2.65
CA LEU A 5 -9.59 -7.09 1.39
C LEU A 5 -8.31 -7.55 0.67
N PHE A 6 -7.40 -8.19 1.39
CA PHE A 6 -6.19 -8.81 0.86
C PHE A 6 -6.01 -10.24 1.39
N ASP A 7 -7.05 -10.80 2.02
CA ASP A 7 -6.98 -12.15 2.54
C ASP A 7 -7.04 -13.13 1.35
N GLU A 8 -6.08 -14.04 1.33
CA GLU A 8 -6.00 -15.06 0.30
C GLU A 8 -7.11 -16.10 0.58
N ASP A 9 -8.28 -15.90 -0.02
CA ASP A 9 -9.31 -16.94 -0.01
C ASP A 9 -8.75 -18.21 -0.68
N GLY A 10 -8.57 -19.23 0.16
CA GLY A 10 -8.18 -20.56 -0.25
C GLY A 10 -9.35 -21.27 -0.92
N GLY A 11 -9.20 -21.60 -2.20
CA GLY A 11 -10.05 -22.57 -2.88
C GLY A 11 -10.55 -22.10 -4.24
N GLY A 12 -9.86 -22.53 -5.29
CA GLY A 12 -10.33 -22.41 -6.65
C GLY A 12 -9.20 -22.55 -7.66
N ASP A 13 -8.79 -23.79 -7.94
CA ASP A 13 -8.02 -24.13 -9.13
C ASP A 13 -8.87 -23.81 -10.37
N ALA A 14 -8.84 -22.55 -10.81
CA ALA A 14 -9.38 -22.15 -12.09
C ALA A 14 -8.27 -22.32 -13.14
N ASP A 15 -8.33 -23.46 -13.82
CA ASP A 15 -7.59 -23.80 -15.03
C ASP A 15 -7.64 -22.62 -16.02
N PHE A 16 -6.47 -22.07 -16.35
CA PHE A 16 -6.34 -20.88 -17.19
C PHE A 16 -6.52 -21.26 -18.66
N SER A 17 -7.75 -21.63 -19.04
CA SER A 17 -8.14 -21.81 -20.43
C SER A 17 -8.79 -20.52 -20.93
N TYR A 18 -8.22 -19.95 -21.99
CA TYR A 18 -8.83 -18.85 -22.73
C TYR A 18 -10.07 -19.38 -23.45
N GLN A 19 -11.24 -19.29 -22.82
CA GLN A 19 -12.52 -19.47 -23.49
C GLN A 19 -13.08 -18.09 -23.84
N ILE A 20 -12.96 -17.74 -25.12
CA ILE A 20 -13.71 -16.64 -25.72
C ILE A 20 -15.18 -17.07 -25.72
N THR A 21 -15.96 -16.54 -24.78
CA THR A 21 -17.40 -16.75 -24.75
C THR A 21 -18.03 -15.92 -25.86
N SER A 22 -18.36 -16.58 -26.98
CA SER A 22 -19.22 -16.04 -28.01
C SER A 22 -20.64 -15.94 -27.49
N SER A 23 -20.99 -14.78 -26.91
CA SER A 23 -22.39 -14.39 -26.74
C SER A 23 -22.73 -13.27 -27.72
N SER A 24 -23.60 -13.61 -28.66
CA SER A 24 -24.02 -12.77 -29.78
C SER A 24 -25.08 -11.77 -29.32
N SER A 25 -24.74 -10.47 -29.38
CA SER A 25 -25.66 -9.42 -29.84
C SER A 25 -24.86 -8.19 -30.27
N ALA A 26 -24.87 -7.96 -31.58
CA ALA A 26 -24.03 -7.00 -32.27
C ALA A 26 -24.44 -5.54 -32.00
N LYS A 27 -23.51 -4.77 -31.42
CA LYS A 27 -23.18 -3.42 -31.89
C LYS A 27 -21.65 -3.33 -31.95
N SER A 28 -21.10 -3.45 -33.16
CA SER A 28 -19.69 -3.19 -33.43
C SER A 28 -19.44 -1.68 -33.33
N THR A 29 -19.18 -1.21 -32.11
CA THR A 29 -18.49 0.05 -31.89
C THR A 29 -17.01 -0.31 -31.77
N VAL A 30 -16.23 0.00 -32.81
CA VAL A 30 -14.77 0.04 -32.69
C VAL A 30 -14.47 1.00 -31.56
N GLU A 31 -13.84 0.51 -30.48
CA GLU A 31 -13.43 1.36 -29.37
C GLU A 31 -12.47 2.42 -29.92
N ARG A 32 -12.83 3.69 -29.75
CA ARG A 32 -11.99 4.80 -30.17
C ARG A 32 -10.66 4.70 -29.42
N PRO A 33 -9.51 4.86 -30.10
CA PRO A 33 -8.22 4.86 -29.42
C PRO A 33 -8.23 5.93 -28.31
N PRO A 34 -7.56 5.67 -27.16
CA PRO A 34 -7.51 6.62 -26.07
C PRO A 34 -6.99 7.98 -26.53
N ALA A 35 -7.55 9.05 -25.96
CA ALA A 35 -7.08 10.40 -26.28
C ALA A 35 -5.59 10.54 -25.90
N PRO A 36 -4.78 11.27 -26.70
CA PRO A 36 -3.38 11.50 -26.37
C PRO A 36 -3.23 12.39 -25.13
N ARG A 37 -2.00 12.45 -24.59
CA ARG A 37 -1.67 13.34 -23.46
C ARG A 37 -1.98 14.80 -23.80
N ASN A 38 -2.36 15.56 -22.77
CA ASN A 38 -2.58 16.99 -22.88
C ASN A 38 -1.24 17.76 -22.75
N GLN A 39 -1.33 19.09 -22.66
CA GLN A 39 -0.15 19.98 -22.57
C GLN A 39 0.75 19.74 -21.35
N THR A 40 0.26 19.08 -20.29
CA THR A 40 1.11 18.79 -19.12
C THR A 40 2.02 17.58 -19.34
N ASN A 41 1.83 16.83 -20.43
CA ASN A 41 2.51 15.57 -20.72
C ASN A 41 2.37 14.51 -19.62
N LEU A 42 1.38 14.63 -18.72
CA LEU A 42 1.09 13.65 -17.68
C LEU A 42 -0.06 12.73 -18.11
N CYS A 43 -0.04 11.49 -17.61
CA CYS A 43 -1.12 10.53 -17.78
C CYS A 43 -1.96 10.48 -16.49
N GLY A 44 -3.27 10.67 -16.62
CA GLY A 44 -4.22 10.51 -15.54
C GLY A 44 -4.57 9.05 -15.27
N LEU A 45 -5.48 8.84 -14.32
CA LEU A 45 -6.11 7.55 -14.07
C LEU A 45 -7.61 7.69 -14.27
N GLN A 46 -8.21 6.71 -14.96
CA GLN A 46 -9.65 6.63 -15.11
C GLN A 46 -10.28 6.37 -13.75
N ASN A 47 -11.31 7.14 -13.39
CA ASN A 47 -12.09 6.87 -12.18
C ASN A 47 -13.08 5.74 -12.49
N GLN A 48 -13.05 4.68 -11.67
CA GLN A 48 -13.92 3.51 -11.81
C GLN A 48 -15.25 3.67 -11.06
N GLY A 49 -15.49 4.84 -10.46
CA GLY A 49 -16.66 5.11 -9.63
C GLY A 49 -16.22 5.96 -8.44
N ALA A 50 -15.94 5.32 -7.30
CA ALA A 50 -15.49 5.98 -6.08
C ALA A 50 -13.97 5.90 -5.87
N THR A 51 -13.16 5.54 -6.88
CA THR A 51 -11.72 5.24 -6.70
C THR A 51 -10.79 6.45 -6.73
N CYS A 52 -11.30 7.67 -6.52
CA CYS A 52 -10.50 8.90 -6.62
C CYS A 52 -9.35 8.95 -5.58
N TYR A 53 -9.57 8.40 -4.39
CA TYR A 53 -8.57 8.30 -3.33
C TYR A 53 -7.41 7.38 -3.74
N LEU A 54 -7.70 6.23 -4.38
CA LEU A 54 -6.71 5.28 -4.88
C LEU A 54 -5.93 5.92 -6.02
N ASN A 55 -6.62 6.59 -6.95
CA ASN A 55 -5.98 7.27 -8.07
C ASN A 55 -4.99 8.34 -7.59
N ALA A 56 -5.35 9.13 -6.58
CA ALA A 56 -4.44 10.10 -5.98
C ALA A 56 -3.23 9.42 -5.33
N LEU A 57 -3.44 8.34 -4.59
CA LEU A 57 -2.36 7.58 -3.95
C LEU A 57 -1.38 6.98 -4.98
N ILE A 58 -1.90 6.34 -6.03
CA ILE A 58 -1.07 5.74 -7.10
C ILE A 58 -0.24 6.80 -7.82
N GLN A 59 -0.79 7.99 -8.07
CA GLN A 59 -0.03 9.11 -8.64
C GLN A 59 1.08 9.56 -7.69
N THR A 60 0.81 9.70 -6.38
CA THR A 60 1.82 10.04 -5.37
C THR A 60 2.96 9.02 -5.35
N LEU A 61 2.65 7.72 -5.38
CA LEU A 61 3.63 6.64 -5.42
C LEU A 61 4.43 6.63 -6.72
N LEU A 62 3.79 6.86 -7.87
CA LEU A 62 4.46 6.97 -9.17
C LEU A 62 5.50 8.09 -9.17
N PHE A 63 5.17 9.24 -8.57
CA PHE A 63 6.07 10.40 -8.50
C PHE A 63 7.03 10.37 -7.30
N THR A 64 7.17 9.22 -6.62
CA THR A 64 8.21 8.97 -5.61
C THR A 64 9.29 8.05 -6.22
N PRO A 65 10.39 8.59 -6.78
CA PRO A 65 11.44 7.79 -7.43
C PRO A 65 12.03 6.71 -6.52
N GLU A 66 12.21 7.03 -5.24
CA GLU A 66 12.74 6.14 -4.21
C GLU A 66 11.88 4.89 -4.01
N PHE A 67 10.58 5.00 -4.29
CA PHE A 67 9.66 3.86 -4.27
C PHE A 67 9.58 3.17 -5.65
N ARG A 68 9.44 3.97 -6.72
CA ARG A 68 9.21 3.49 -8.09
C ARG A 68 10.41 2.76 -8.69
N GLU A 69 11.63 3.26 -8.51
CA GLU A 69 12.83 2.68 -9.13
C GLU A 69 13.19 1.30 -8.57
N PRO A 70 13.17 1.08 -7.24
CA PRO A 70 13.32 -0.26 -6.68
C PRO A 70 12.27 -1.23 -7.18
N LEU A 71 11.02 -0.77 -7.34
CA LEU A 71 9.95 -1.59 -7.89
C LEU A 71 10.32 -2.08 -9.30
N PHE A 72 10.81 -1.21 -10.20
CA PHE A 72 11.25 -1.60 -11.54
C PHE A 72 12.54 -2.43 -11.58
N SER A 73 13.35 -2.41 -10.52
CA SER A 73 14.59 -3.22 -10.44
C SER A 73 14.35 -4.72 -10.22
N LEU A 74 13.13 -5.12 -9.87
CA LEU A 74 12.75 -6.51 -9.62
C LEU A 74 12.80 -7.33 -10.92
N SER A 75 13.47 -8.47 -10.86
CA SER A 75 13.60 -9.38 -12.00
C SER A 75 12.41 -10.34 -12.12
N ALA A 76 12.27 -11.00 -13.27
CA ALA A 76 11.26 -12.04 -13.46
C ALA A 76 11.32 -13.16 -12.39
N LYS A 77 12.52 -13.46 -11.88
CA LYS A 77 12.72 -14.41 -10.78
C LYS A 77 12.17 -13.87 -9.47
N ASP A 78 12.41 -12.58 -9.17
CA ASP A 78 11.89 -11.94 -7.96
C ASP A 78 10.35 -11.91 -7.99
N LEU A 79 9.75 -11.72 -9.16
CA LEU A 79 8.30 -11.66 -9.39
C LEU A 79 7.60 -13.03 -9.45
N ASN A 80 8.37 -14.13 -9.37
CA ASN A 80 7.90 -15.49 -9.59
C ASN A 80 7.18 -15.67 -10.95
N LEU A 81 7.62 -14.93 -11.99
CA LEU A 81 7.07 -15.09 -13.33
C LEU A 81 7.55 -16.41 -13.93
N PRO A 82 6.68 -17.16 -14.65
CA PRO A 82 7.11 -18.37 -15.33
C PRO A 82 8.21 -18.03 -16.34
N PRO A 83 9.21 -18.90 -16.51
CA PRO A 83 10.22 -18.69 -17.53
C PRO A 83 9.53 -18.60 -18.90
N TYR A 84 9.90 -17.59 -19.69
CA TYR A 84 9.42 -17.43 -21.05
C TYR A 84 9.75 -18.70 -21.84
N SER A 85 8.73 -19.52 -22.11
CA SER A 85 8.90 -20.80 -22.77
C SER A 85 8.98 -20.53 -24.27
N THR A 86 10.19 -20.35 -24.80
CA THR A 86 10.43 -20.64 -26.22
C THR A 86 10.47 -22.16 -26.36
N ASP A 87 9.45 -22.72 -27.01
CA ASP A 87 9.22 -24.13 -27.31
C ASP A 87 10.47 -25.03 -27.25
N SER A 88 10.43 -26.04 -26.38
CA SER A 88 10.96 -27.40 -26.61
C SER A 88 10.68 -28.24 -25.36
N GLY A 89 9.86 -29.27 -25.52
CA GLY A 89 9.37 -30.12 -24.44
C GLY A 89 10.46 -30.65 -23.50
N GLN A 90 10.31 -30.34 -22.22
CA GLN A 90 10.62 -31.23 -21.12
C GLN A 90 9.90 -30.72 -19.87
N THR A 91 8.80 -31.41 -19.55
CA THR A 91 8.08 -31.28 -18.30
C THR A 91 8.95 -31.84 -17.18
N SER A 92 9.84 -31.00 -16.66
CA SER A 92 10.54 -31.26 -15.40
C SER A 92 9.70 -30.71 -14.26
N SER A 93 8.72 -31.49 -13.84
CA SER A 93 8.02 -31.32 -12.57
C SER A 93 9.01 -31.44 -11.41
N ILE A 94 9.47 -30.33 -10.85
CA ILE A 94 10.08 -30.28 -9.51
C ILE A 94 9.85 -28.89 -8.88
N GLY A 95 9.10 -28.90 -7.77
CA GLY A 95 9.41 -28.10 -6.58
C GLY A 95 8.81 -26.69 -6.50
N THR A 96 7.58 -26.60 -6.00
CA THR A 96 6.93 -25.38 -5.47
C THR A 96 6.58 -24.35 -6.55
N THR A 97 5.34 -24.38 -7.04
CA THR A 97 4.78 -23.30 -7.87
C THR A 97 4.70 -22.04 -7.02
N LEU A 98 5.76 -21.23 -7.01
CA LEU A 98 5.76 -19.96 -6.31
C LEU A 98 4.68 -19.08 -6.93
N LYS A 99 3.72 -18.63 -6.10
CA LYS A 99 2.61 -17.78 -6.54
C LYS A 99 3.18 -16.48 -7.12
N VAL A 100 2.71 -16.12 -8.32
CA VAL A 100 3.10 -14.86 -8.99
C VAL A 100 2.77 -13.68 -8.08
N ARG A 101 3.69 -12.73 -7.95
CA ARG A 101 3.50 -11.49 -7.19
C ARG A 101 2.64 -10.50 -7.99
N LYS A 102 1.36 -10.85 -8.18
CA LYS A 102 0.41 -10.14 -9.07
C LYS A 102 0.32 -8.64 -8.79
N ILE A 103 0.25 -8.24 -7.51
CA ILE A 103 0.18 -6.83 -7.09
C ILE A 103 1.36 -6.03 -7.64
N ILE A 104 2.59 -6.54 -7.47
CA ILE A 104 3.80 -5.86 -7.91
C ILE A 104 3.84 -5.77 -9.45
N VAL A 105 3.46 -6.86 -10.13
CA VAL A 105 3.41 -6.91 -11.60
C VAL A 105 2.42 -5.89 -12.16
N GLU A 106 1.20 -5.83 -11.63
CA GLU A 106 0.18 -4.88 -12.11
C GLU A 106 0.52 -3.43 -11.73
N LEU A 107 1.21 -3.20 -10.60
CA LEU A 107 1.71 -1.88 -10.24
C LEU A 107 2.83 -1.41 -11.17
N GLN A 108 3.81 -2.28 -11.47
CA GLN A 108 4.86 -2.01 -12.47
C GLN A 108 4.25 -1.71 -13.84
N ARG A 109 3.27 -2.52 -14.25
CA ARG A 109 2.57 -2.34 -15.52
C ARG A 109 1.88 -0.98 -15.57
N LEU A 110 1.08 -0.65 -14.57
CA LEU A 110 0.35 0.62 -14.53
C LEU A 110 1.33 1.80 -14.58
N PHE A 111 2.42 1.75 -13.80
CA PHE A 111 3.45 2.78 -13.84
C PHE A 111 4.12 2.89 -15.21
N ALA A 112 4.44 1.77 -15.86
CA ALA A 112 5.03 1.78 -17.20
C ALA A 112 4.05 2.36 -18.24
N GLU A 113 2.77 1.99 -18.18
CA GLU A 113 1.72 2.53 -19.05
C GLU A 113 1.60 4.05 -18.88
N MET A 114 1.55 4.51 -17.62
CA MET A 114 1.46 5.93 -17.26
C MET A 114 2.70 6.75 -17.59
N LEU A 115 3.88 6.13 -17.76
CA LEU A 115 5.12 6.82 -18.12
C LEU A 115 5.37 6.82 -19.63
N LEU A 116 5.03 5.71 -20.32
CA LEU A 116 5.48 5.47 -21.69
C LEU A 116 4.37 5.67 -22.73
N LEU A 117 3.11 5.42 -22.39
CA LEU A 117 2.02 5.53 -23.38
C LEU A 117 1.60 6.99 -23.59
N ASN A 118 1.32 7.37 -24.84
CA ASN A 118 0.71 8.65 -25.15
C ASN A 118 -0.81 8.58 -24.96
N GLN A 119 -1.25 8.46 -23.71
CA GLN A 119 -2.66 8.39 -23.34
C GLN A 119 -2.98 9.42 -22.25
N GLN A 120 -4.18 10.01 -22.33
CA GLN A 120 -4.65 10.99 -21.37
C GLN A 120 -4.93 10.37 -20.00
N ALA A 121 -5.41 9.11 -19.98
CA ALA A 121 -5.66 8.38 -18.74
C ALA A 121 -5.53 6.86 -18.94
N CYS A 122 -4.91 6.19 -17.97
CA CYS A 122 -4.81 4.73 -17.89
C CYS A 122 -5.91 4.14 -17.00
N SER A 123 -6.27 2.87 -17.25
CA SER A 123 -7.22 2.13 -16.42
C SER A 123 -6.50 1.39 -15.30
N SER A 124 -6.98 1.53 -14.07
CA SER A 124 -6.46 0.82 -12.89
C SER A 124 -7.17 -0.51 -12.61
N ILE A 125 -8.02 -1.02 -13.52
CA ILE A 125 -8.88 -2.19 -13.26
C ILE A 125 -8.05 -3.43 -12.92
N ARG A 126 -6.96 -3.66 -13.66
CA ARG A 126 -6.08 -4.81 -13.39
C ARG A 126 -5.41 -4.73 -12.03
N LEU A 127 -5.12 -3.52 -11.56
CA LEU A 127 -4.53 -3.31 -10.24
C LEU A 127 -5.56 -3.59 -9.13
N THR A 128 -6.78 -3.08 -9.26
CA THR A 128 -7.86 -3.37 -8.31
C THR A 128 -8.22 -4.85 -8.29
N ASP A 129 -8.24 -5.51 -9.45
CA ASP A 129 -8.44 -6.96 -9.56
C ASP A 129 -7.30 -7.72 -8.85
N SER A 130 -6.06 -7.22 -8.91
CA SER A 130 -4.92 -7.84 -8.22
C SER A 130 -5.00 -7.76 -6.70
N PHE A 131 -5.77 -6.80 -6.18
CA PHE A 131 -6.08 -6.69 -4.76
C PHE A 131 -7.22 -7.63 -4.34
N GLY A 132 -7.95 -8.22 -5.29
CA GLY A 132 -9.13 -9.03 -4.99
C GLY A 132 -10.39 -8.20 -4.78
N TRP A 133 -10.39 -6.92 -5.17
CA TRP A 133 -11.57 -6.06 -5.05
C TRP A 133 -12.69 -6.59 -5.94
N GLN A 134 -13.82 -6.92 -5.32
CA GLN A 134 -15.02 -7.28 -6.07
C GLN A 134 -15.71 -5.99 -6.57
N SER A 135 -16.44 -6.06 -7.67
CA SER A 135 -17.02 -4.87 -8.35
C SER A 135 -17.93 -4.00 -7.47
N ASN A 136 -18.39 -4.49 -6.31
CA ASN A 136 -19.16 -3.72 -5.33
C ASN A 136 -18.29 -2.83 -4.43
N GLU A 137 -17.07 -3.25 -4.08
CA GLU A 137 -16.16 -2.52 -3.18
C GLU A 137 -15.56 -1.26 -3.85
N THR A 138 -15.60 -1.20 -5.18
CA THR A 138 -15.15 -0.05 -5.99
C THR A 138 -16.07 1.18 -5.84
N PHE A 139 -17.25 1.02 -5.24
CA PHE A 139 -18.25 2.08 -5.06
C PHE A 139 -18.31 2.62 -3.63
N ASP A 140 -17.59 2.01 -2.68
CA ASP A 140 -17.54 2.49 -1.30
C ASP A 140 -16.41 3.50 -1.11
N HIS A 141 -16.71 4.64 -0.47
CA HIS A 141 -15.69 5.58 -0.08
C HIS A 141 -14.83 4.97 1.04
N GLN A 142 -13.55 4.80 0.77
CA GLN A 142 -12.59 4.31 1.75
C GLN A 142 -11.84 5.47 2.40
N ASP A 143 -11.45 5.30 3.65
CA ASP A 143 -10.46 6.16 4.26
C ASP A 143 -9.11 5.94 3.54
N VAL A 144 -8.55 7.02 3.01
CA VAL A 144 -7.27 6.98 2.29
C VAL A 144 -6.13 6.50 3.18
N HIS A 145 -6.21 6.79 4.49
CA HIS A 145 -5.22 6.38 5.48
C HIS A 145 -5.23 4.86 5.66
N GLU A 146 -6.42 4.28 5.82
CA GLU A 146 -6.58 2.84 5.96
C GLU A 146 -6.17 2.10 4.69
N LEU A 147 -6.59 2.59 3.52
CA LEU A 147 -6.16 2.02 2.25
C LEU A 147 -4.65 2.07 2.07
N ASN A 148 -4.01 3.20 2.38
CA ASN A 148 -2.57 3.34 2.25
C ASN A 148 -1.84 2.28 3.08
N ARG A 149 -2.30 2.06 4.31
CA ARG A 149 -1.71 1.06 5.20
C ARG A 149 -1.91 -0.36 4.70
N LEU A 150 -3.10 -0.68 4.19
CA LEU A 150 -3.36 -1.99 3.60
C LEU A 150 -2.55 -2.23 2.32
N LEU A 151 -2.43 -1.21 1.46
CA LEU A 151 -1.63 -1.27 0.24
C LEU A 151 -0.15 -1.50 0.56
N PHE A 152 0.39 -0.77 1.54
CA PHE A 152 1.77 -0.93 1.99
C PHE A 152 2.02 -2.31 2.61
N ASP A 153 1.10 -2.83 3.41
CA ASP A 153 1.20 -4.18 3.94
C ASP A 153 1.15 -5.25 2.82
N ALA A 154 0.25 -5.10 1.85
CA ALA A 154 0.15 -6.00 0.71
C ALA A 154 1.42 -5.98 -0.17
N ILE A 155 1.96 -4.79 -0.44
CA ILE A 155 3.24 -4.63 -1.16
C ILE A 155 4.38 -5.24 -0.35
N GLN A 156 4.47 -4.94 0.95
CA GLN A 156 5.52 -5.44 1.83
C GLN A 156 5.51 -6.97 1.88
N LYS A 157 4.34 -7.60 2.09
CA LYS A 157 4.13 -9.05 2.01
C LYS A 157 4.53 -9.58 0.63
N SER A 158 4.09 -8.92 -0.44
CA SER A 158 4.42 -9.27 -1.81
C SER A 158 5.87 -8.98 -2.18
N LEU A 159 6.70 -8.35 -1.35
CA LEU A 159 8.14 -8.17 -1.58
C LEU A 159 9.00 -9.07 -0.68
N GLN A 160 8.41 -9.79 0.27
CA GLN A 160 9.15 -10.71 1.16
C GLN A 160 9.92 -11.76 0.35
N GLY A 161 11.20 -11.94 0.66
CA GLY A 161 12.08 -12.86 -0.07
C GLY A 161 12.64 -12.33 -1.39
N THR A 162 12.33 -11.09 -1.78
CA THR A 162 13.01 -10.40 -2.89
C THR A 162 14.13 -9.51 -2.37
N LYS A 163 14.95 -8.97 -3.28
CA LYS A 163 15.97 -7.96 -2.94
C LYS A 163 15.39 -6.67 -2.36
N GLN A 164 14.11 -6.39 -2.60
CA GLN A 164 13.42 -5.17 -2.17
C GLN A 164 12.48 -5.42 -0.98
N SER A 165 12.75 -6.43 -0.16
CA SER A 165 11.89 -6.79 0.98
C SER A 165 11.76 -5.70 2.04
N ASN A 166 12.61 -4.67 2.04
CA ASN A 166 12.57 -3.55 2.99
C ASN A 166 12.17 -2.23 2.31
N LEU A 167 11.57 -2.27 1.12
CA LEU A 167 11.24 -1.06 0.36
C LEU A 167 10.34 -0.10 1.15
N ILE A 168 9.19 -0.60 1.64
CA ILE A 168 8.23 0.23 2.38
C ILE A 168 8.89 0.82 3.64
N ARG A 169 9.62 -0.03 4.37
CA ARG A 169 10.37 0.37 5.56
C ARG A 169 11.38 1.48 5.29
N THR A 170 12.08 1.40 4.17
CA THR A 170 13.13 2.36 3.82
C THR A 170 12.56 3.71 3.38
N CYS A 171 11.42 3.70 2.68
CA CYS A 171 10.80 4.92 2.15
C CYS A 171 9.87 5.61 3.15
N TYR A 172 9.18 4.86 4.01
CA TYR A 172 8.03 5.39 4.77
C TYR A 172 8.08 5.11 6.27
N GLU A 173 8.98 4.26 6.78
CA GLU A 173 9.03 3.96 8.21
C GLU A 173 10.00 4.89 8.95
N GLY A 174 9.54 5.48 10.04
CA GLY A 174 10.35 6.19 11.03
C GLY A 174 10.11 5.62 12.43
N SER A 175 10.85 6.13 13.42
CA SER A 175 10.67 5.71 14.82
C SER A 175 10.55 6.92 15.74
N THR A 176 9.59 6.90 16.64
CA THR A 176 9.46 7.83 17.77
C THR A 176 9.97 7.18 19.05
N ILE A 177 10.49 8.00 19.97
CA ILE A 177 10.87 7.55 21.31
C ILE A 177 10.00 8.27 22.32
N ASN A 178 9.09 7.53 22.94
CA ASN A 178 8.25 8.02 24.02
C ASN A 178 8.99 7.87 25.35
N TYR A 179 9.13 8.98 26.07
CA TYR A 179 9.73 9.00 27.40
C TYR A 179 8.61 9.05 28.43
N THR A 180 8.74 8.26 29.50
CA THR A 180 7.82 8.31 30.64
C THR A 180 8.62 8.35 31.92
N GLN A 181 8.52 9.45 32.66
CA GLN A 181 9.22 9.68 33.92
C GLN A 181 8.24 9.54 35.08
N CYS A 182 8.47 8.53 35.93
CA CYS A 182 7.69 8.36 37.15
C CYS A 182 8.06 9.44 38.18
N LYS A 183 7.08 10.20 38.69
CA LYS A 183 7.32 11.24 39.69
C LYS A 183 7.70 10.70 41.07
N LYS A 184 7.32 9.46 41.39
CA LYS A 184 7.61 8.82 42.69
C LYS A 184 9.04 8.29 42.81
N CYS A 185 9.54 7.56 41.81
CA CYS A 185 10.88 6.96 41.84
C CYS A 185 11.89 7.62 40.90
N GLN A 186 11.48 8.64 40.13
CA GLN A 186 12.33 9.40 39.19
C GLN A 186 12.98 8.55 38.10
N LYS A 187 12.51 7.33 37.88
CA LYS A 187 13.00 6.46 36.80
C LYS A 187 12.32 6.81 35.49
N VAL A 188 13.14 6.93 34.45
CA VAL A 188 12.71 7.19 33.07
C VAL A 188 12.60 5.86 32.33
N PHE A 189 11.43 5.63 31.74
CA PHE A 189 11.16 4.54 30.81
C PHE A 189 11.18 5.10 29.39
N LYS A 190 11.68 4.30 28.46
CA LYS A 190 11.72 4.65 27.03
C LYS A 190 10.97 3.58 26.27
N ARG A 191 10.08 3.99 25.39
CA ARG A 191 9.38 3.10 24.45
C ARG A 191 9.64 3.60 23.05
N ILE A 192 10.22 2.73 22.22
CA ILE A 192 10.43 3.01 20.80
C ILE A 192 9.21 2.48 20.06
N GLU A 193 8.63 3.30 19.20
CA GLU A 193 7.47 2.95 18.36
C GLU A 193 7.78 3.34 16.92
N ASP A 194 7.58 2.41 15.99
CA ASP A 194 7.74 2.69 14.57
C ASP A 194 6.43 3.25 14.00
N TYR A 195 6.53 4.20 13.08
CA TYR A 195 5.40 4.85 12.43
C TYR A 195 5.62 4.90 10.92
N GLN A 196 4.51 4.89 10.16
CA GLN A 196 4.53 5.12 8.71
C GLN A 196 3.96 6.50 8.33
N ASP A 197 3.25 7.12 9.26
CA ASP A 197 2.62 8.42 9.14
C ASP A 197 2.61 9.11 10.49
N LEU A 198 2.47 10.44 10.46
CA LEU A 198 2.41 11.26 11.66
C LEU A 198 1.00 11.87 11.74
N PRO A 199 0.18 11.48 12.75
CA PRO A 199 -1.09 12.14 12.96
C PRO A 199 -0.86 13.60 13.40
N LEU A 200 -1.68 14.50 12.87
CA LEU A 200 -1.57 15.94 13.11
C LEU A 200 -2.91 16.50 13.56
N VAL A 201 -2.88 17.30 14.64
CA VAL A 201 -4.05 18.00 15.16
C VAL A 201 -4.28 19.26 14.32
N VAL A 202 -5.35 19.26 13.55
CA VAL A 202 -5.75 20.41 12.71
C VAL A 202 -6.49 21.47 13.53
N GLN A 203 -7.32 21.04 14.48
CA GLN A 203 -8.08 21.96 15.31
C GLN A 203 -7.14 22.80 16.18
N ASP A 204 -7.39 24.11 16.23
CA ASP A 204 -6.63 25.08 17.04
C ASP A 204 -5.11 25.12 16.75
N SER A 205 -4.69 24.58 15.60
CA SER A 205 -3.30 24.62 15.12
C SER A 205 -3.18 25.56 13.91
N PRO A 206 -2.48 26.71 14.02
CA PRO A 206 -2.38 27.68 12.93
C PRO A 206 -1.51 27.20 11.76
N ASN A 207 -0.61 26.24 11.98
CA ASN A 207 0.30 25.73 10.97
C ASN A 207 0.85 24.34 11.35
N LEU A 208 1.54 23.70 10.40
CA LEU A 208 2.15 22.38 10.55
C LEU A 208 3.14 22.32 11.72
N GLN A 209 3.99 23.34 11.88
CA GLN A 209 4.98 23.37 12.95
C GLN A 209 4.32 23.33 14.33
N ASN A 210 3.22 24.07 14.52
CA ASN A 210 2.47 24.06 15.76
C ASN A 210 1.78 22.70 16.00
N SER A 211 1.19 22.11 14.97
CA SER A 211 0.58 20.77 15.11
C SER A 211 1.61 19.71 15.50
N LEU A 212 2.80 19.74 14.89
CA LEU A 212 3.89 18.83 15.25
C LEU A 212 4.38 19.09 16.67
N ALA A 213 4.54 20.38 17.02
CA ALA A 213 4.97 20.77 18.36
C ALA A 213 4.01 20.24 19.43
N ASN A 214 2.71 20.44 19.21
CA ASN A 214 1.66 20.03 20.11
C ASN A 214 1.58 18.51 20.29
N MET A 215 1.72 17.76 19.19
CA MET A 215 1.55 16.30 19.24
C MET A 215 2.78 15.57 19.77
N PHE A 216 4.00 16.05 19.50
CA PHE A 216 5.23 15.28 19.74
C PHE A 216 6.20 15.90 20.75
N THR A 217 5.94 17.12 21.23
CA THR A 217 6.87 17.85 22.11
C THR A 217 6.25 18.30 23.42
N ILE A 218 4.93 18.40 23.49
CA ILE A 218 4.24 18.74 24.74
C ILE A 218 4.23 17.52 25.65
N HIS A 219 4.60 17.74 26.91
CA HIS A 219 4.54 16.72 27.95
C HIS A 219 3.08 16.44 28.33
N GLU A 220 2.69 15.16 28.34
CA GLU A 220 1.40 14.74 28.84
C GLU A 220 1.52 14.39 30.33
N HIS A 221 0.66 14.99 31.16
CA HIS A 221 0.64 14.66 32.59
C HIS A 221 -0.29 13.49 32.87
N LEU A 222 0.29 12.37 33.27
CA LEU A 222 -0.42 11.14 33.65
C LEU A 222 -0.80 11.20 35.14
N ILE A 223 -1.96 11.82 35.43
CA ILE A 223 -2.48 12.06 36.79
C ILE A 223 -3.92 11.54 36.96
N GLY A 224 -4.33 11.31 38.20
CA GLY A 224 -5.70 10.88 38.53
C GLY A 224 -6.04 9.52 37.92
N ASP A 225 -7.08 9.46 37.09
CA ASP A 225 -7.52 8.22 36.45
C ASP A 225 -6.53 7.70 35.38
N ASN A 226 -5.63 8.57 34.89
CA ASN A 226 -4.64 8.24 33.85
C ASN A 226 -3.25 7.90 34.44
N GLN A 227 -3.17 7.50 35.72
CA GLN A 227 -1.90 7.19 36.37
C GLN A 227 -1.11 6.05 35.70
N TYR A 228 0.20 6.21 35.66
CA TYR A 228 1.13 5.24 35.08
C TYR A 228 1.43 4.08 36.04
N ARG A 229 1.41 2.84 35.54
CA ARG A 229 1.83 1.66 36.31
C ARG A 229 3.35 1.51 36.25
N CYS A 230 4.03 1.88 37.34
CA CYS A 230 5.48 1.83 37.39
C CYS A 230 6.00 0.46 37.84
N SER A 231 6.71 -0.25 36.94
CA SER A 231 7.34 -1.55 37.25
C SER A 231 8.39 -1.47 38.36
N SER A 232 9.05 -0.32 38.53
CA SER A 232 10.05 -0.10 39.59
C SER A 232 9.43 0.31 40.94
N CYS A 233 8.15 0.66 40.98
CA CYS A 233 7.39 0.91 42.22
C CYS A 233 6.46 -0.26 42.55
N ALA A 234 6.90 -1.50 42.28
CA ALA A 234 6.12 -2.72 42.50
C ALA A 234 4.72 -2.70 41.83
N ASN A 235 4.63 -2.19 40.59
CA ASN A 235 3.40 -2.07 39.80
C ASN A 235 2.29 -1.21 40.45
N THR A 236 2.68 -0.27 41.32
CA THR A 236 1.73 0.72 41.84
C THR A 236 1.44 1.83 40.82
N LEU A 237 0.22 2.36 40.87
CA LEU A 237 -0.19 3.53 40.11
C LEU A 237 0.54 4.76 40.66
N CYS A 238 1.20 5.49 39.78
CA CYS A 238 2.02 6.65 40.11
C CYS A 238 1.78 7.74 39.08
N ASP A 239 1.86 9.00 39.53
CA ASP A 239 1.87 10.13 38.60
C ASP A 239 3.15 10.10 37.74
N ALA A 240 3.02 10.44 36.47
CA ALA A 240 4.13 10.48 35.51
C ALA A 240 3.96 11.63 34.50
N GLU A 241 5.02 11.89 33.74
CA GLU A 241 5.05 12.80 32.58
C GLU A 241 5.95 12.27 31.46
#